data_AF-A0A352L5D8-F1
#
_entry.id   AF-A0A352L5D8-F1
#
_cell.length_a   1.000
_cell.length_b   1.000
_cell.length_c   1.000
_cell.angle_alpha   90.00
_cell.angle_beta   90.00
_cell.angle_gamma   90.00
#
_symmetry.space_group_name_H-M   'P 1'
#
loop_
_entity.id
_entity.type
_entity.pdbx_description
1 polymer ?
#
loop_
_entity_poly.entity_id
_entity_poly.type
_entity_poly.pdbx_seq_one_letter_code
_entity_poly.pdbx_strand_id
1 'polypeptide(L)' 'GELVGELVGDVRIFRGVPYAAAPVGERRWQAAGPVEPWQGEREATQFGALS' A
#
# COMPACT_ATOMS: atom_id res chain seq x y z
N GLY A 1 -3.37 4.96 9.02
CA GLY A 1 -4.78 5.18 8.68
C GLY A 1 -5.44 3.85 8.46
N GLU A 2 -6.67 3.87 7.98
CA GLU A 2 -7.47 2.67 7.72
C GLU A 2 -7.44 2.30 6.23
N LEU A 3 -7.77 1.05 5.93
CA LEU A 3 -7.85 0.53 4.57
C LEU A 3 -9.30 0.19 4.24
N VAL A 4 -9.72 0.55 3.03
CA VAL A 4 -11.02 0.18 2.47
C VAL A 4 -10.78 -0.84 1.37
N GLY A 5 -11.06 -2.10 1.69
CA GLY A 5 -10.97 -3.24 0.77
C GLY A 5 -12.33 -3.63 0.20
N GLU A 6 -12.42 -4.82 -0.39
CA GLU A 6 -13.66 -5.38 -0.93
C GLU A 6 -13.99 -6.75 -0.30
N LEU A 7 -15.27 -7.12 -0.31
CA LEU A 7 -15.74 -8.46 0.00
C LEU A 7 -16.09 -9.18 -1.30
N VAL A 8 -15.40 -10.28 -1.60
CA VAL A 8 -15.67 -11.12 -2.78
C VAL A 8 -16.09 -12.50 -2.27
N GLY A 9 -17.38 -12.81 -2.38
CA GLY A 9 -17.96 -13.98 -1.72
C GLY A 9 -17.86 -13.84 -0.21
N ASP A 10 -17.10 -14.73 0.43
CA ASP A 10 -16.82 -14.76 1.87
C ASP A 10 -15.41 -14.24 2.23
N VAL A 11 -14.62 -13.80 1.25
CA VAL A 11 -13.23 -13.36 1.46
C VAL A 11 -13.11 -11.84 1.40
N ARG A 12 -12.40 -11.26 2.39
CA ARG A 12 -11.99 -9.85 2.35
C ARG A 12 -10.67 -9.69 1.61
N ILE A 13 -10.64 -8.80 0.63
CA ILE A 13 -9.49 -8.57 -0.24
C ILE A 13 -9.01 -7.12 -0.10
N PHE A 14 -7.69 -6.96 0.04
CA PHE A 14 -7.00 -5.67 0.02
C PHE A 14 -5.84 -5.76 -0.97
N ARG A 15 -5.75 -4.78 -1.87
CA ARG A 15 -4.79 -4.70 -2.98
C ARG A 15 -4.08 -3.36 -2.93
N GLY A 16 -2.82 -3.33 -3.37
CA GLY A 16 -2.04 -2.08 -3.45
C GLY A 16 -1.65 -1.47 -2.09
N VAL A 17 -1.68 -2.24 -1.01
CA VAL A 17 -1.32 -1.75 0.34
C VAL A 17 0.19 -1.49 0.41
N PRO A 18 0.63 -0.24 0.72
CA PRO A 18 2.06 0.04 0.88
C PRO A 18 2.60 -0.67 2.13
N TYR A 19 3.72 -1.37 1.96
CA TYR A 19 4.42 -2.07 3.05
C TYR A 19 5.84 -1.53 3.29
N ALA A 20 6.36 -0.71 2.38
CA ALA A 20 7.61 0.02 2.52
C ALA A 20 7.51 1.39 1.84
N ALA A 21 8.41 2.30 2.20
CA ALA A 21 8.66 3.51 1.44
C ALA A 21 9.03 3.19 -0.02
N ALA A 22 8.53 3.99 -0.97
CA ALA A 22 8.86 3.83 -2.38
C ALA A 22 10.40 3.97 -2.60
N PRO A 23 11.05 3.03 -3.30
CA PRO A 23 12.51 2.99 -3.48
C PRO A 23 12.99 3.92 -4.60
N VAL A 24 12.51 5.16 -4.62
CA VAL A 24 12.78 6.16 -5.66
C VAL A 24 13.61 7.33 -5.11
N GLY A 25 14.21 8.12 -5.99
CA GLY A 25 15.02 9.28 -5.61
C GLY A 25 16.23 8.89 -4.76
N GLU A 26 16.43 9.61 -3.66
CA GLU A 26 17.52 9.35 -2.70
C GLU A 26 17.44 7.94 -2.09
N ARG A 27 16.25 7.35 -1.99
CA ARG A 27 16.04 6.00 -1.45
C ARG A 27 16.40 4.89 -2.43
N ARG A 28 16.76 5.22 -3.68
CA ARG A 28 17.22 4.21 -4.64
C ARG A 28 18.48 3.54 -4.10
N TRP A 29 18.52 2.20 -4.20
CA TRP A 29 19.61 1.35 -3.69
C TRP A 29 19.81 1.35 -2.17
N GLN A 30 18.85 1.87 -1.41
CA GLN A 30 18.83 1.75 0.05
C GLN A 30 17.97 0.56 0.48
N ALA A 31 18.13 0.15 1.74
CA ALA A 31 17.24 -0.83 2.35
C ALA A 31 15.78 -0.29 2.40
N ALA A 32 14.81 -1.21 2.49
CA ALA A 32 13.40 -0.85 2.60
C ALA A 32 13.16 0.03 3.83
N GLY A 33 12.64 1.24 3.59
CA GLY A 33 12.28 2.19 4.64
C GLY A 33 10.85 2.00 5.15
N PRO A 34 10.51 2.59 6.32
CA PRO A 34 9.16 2.54 6.84
C PRO A 34 8.17 3.22 5.89
N VAL A 35 6.93 2.74 5.89
CA VAL A 35 5.82 3.41 5.19
C VAL A 35 5.50 4.73 5.88
N GLU A 36 5.26 5.76 5.08
CA GLU A 36 4.74 7.02 5.61
C GLU A 36 3.29 6.81 6.11
N PRO A 37 2.99 7.09 7.39
CA PRO A 37 1.64 6.95 7.90
C PRO A 37 0.68 7.89 7.18
N TRP A 38 -0.54 7.43 6.94
CA TRP A 38 -1.63 8.26 6.42
C TRP A 38 -2.73 8.43 7.47
N GLN A 39 -3.50 9.50 7.35
CA GLN A 39 -4.73 9.73 8.13
C GLN A 39 -5.95 9.37 7.28
N GLY A 40 -7.06 9.03 7.93
CA GLY A 40 -8.29 8.62 7.26
C GLY A 40 -8.17 7.28 6.53
N GLU A 41 -9.05 7.10 5.55
CA GLU A 41 -9.20 5.88 4.76
C GLU A 41 -8.35 5.92 3.48
N ARG A 42 -7.79 4.77 3.11
CA ARG A 42 -7.13 4.54 1.82
C ARG A 42 -7.81 3.41 1.09
N GLU A 43 -8.21 3.67 -0.15
CA GLU A 43 -8.78 2.64 -1.02
C GLU A 43 -7.71 1.59 -1.37
N ALA A 44 -8.05 0.33 -1.14
CA ALA A 44 -7.22 -0.85 -1.37
C ALA A 44 -7.96 -1.87 -2.24
N THR A 45 -8.70 -1.39 -3.23
CA THR A 45 -9.45 -2.20 -4.19
C THR A 45 -8.67 -2.39 -5.49
N GLN A 46 -7.55 -1.70 -5.70
CA GLN A 46 -6.77 -1.76 -6.94
C GLN A 46 -5.33 -2.21 -6.66
N PHE A 47 -4.72 -2.91 -7.61
CA PHE A 47 -3.29 -3.21 -7.51
C PHE A 47 -2.46 -1.93 -7.62
N GLY A 48 -1.32 -1.92 -6.92
CA GLY A 48 -0.33 -0.86 -7.11
C GLY A 48 0.25 -0.88 -8.52
N ALA A 49 0.91 0.20 -8.91
CA ALA A 49 1.67 0.23 -10.15
C ALA A 49 2.71 -0.91 -10.16
N LEU A 50 2.90 -1.53 -11.32
CA LEU A 50 4.06 -2.40 -11.55
C LEU A 50 5.31 -1.53 -11.43
N SER A 51 6.17 -1.86 -10.46
CA SER A 51 7.43 -1.15 -10.17
C SER A 51 8.49 -1.42 -11.22
#